data_AF-A0A5R2N6V4-F1
#
_entry.id   AF-A0A5R2N6V4-F1
#
_cell.length_a   1.000
_cell.length_b   1.000
_cell.length_c   1.000
_cell.angle_alpha   90.00
_cell.angle_beta   90.00
_cell.angle_gamma   90.00
#
_symmetry.space_group_name_H-M   'P 1'
#
loop_
_entity.id
_entity.type
_entity.pdbx_description
1 polymer ?
#
loop_
_entity_poly.entity_id
_entity_poly.type
_entity_poly.pdbx_seq_one_letter_code
_entity_poly.pdbx_strand_id
1 'polypeptide(L)'
;MNSIILKSAAIAFASVAASLMLTLIVVPAMGFPITRTIWLTSTLCPLVLAWAACASTFWQSDRLKNAHRELARAHAQLAAAHRRLAEKASRDDMTGMLNRESFFAALDGSRRKSDRGALLIIDADHFKTINDNFGHLTRS
;
A
#
# COMPACT_ATOMS: atom_id res chain seq x y z
N MET A 1 9.54 13.99 11.58
CA MET A 1 10.38 15.15 11.22
C MET A 1 11.79 15.03 11.81
N ASN A 2 11.92 14.78 13.12
CA ASN A 2 13.22 14.69 13.82
C ASN A 2 14.19 13.65 13.25
N SER A 3 13.70 12.49 12.80
CA SER A 3 14.57 11.43 12.23
C SER A 3 15.17 11.79 10.87
N ILE A 4 14.50 12.63 10.09
CA ILE A 4 15.00 13.08 8.77
C ILE A 4 16.10 14.12 8.99
N ILE A 5 15.83 15.11 9.83
CA ILE A 5 16.80 16.17 10.20
C ILE A 5 18.07 15.55 10.80
N LEU A 6 17.91 14.56 11.68
CA LEU A 6 19.04 13.86 12.30
C LEU A 6 19.86 13.06 11.27
N LYS A 7 19.20 12.38 10.33
CA LYS A 7 19.89 11.63 9.26
C LYS A 7 20.62 12.57 8.30
N SER A 8 20.00 13.68 7.90
CA SER A 8 20.64 14.71 7.06
C SER A 8 21.85 15.33 7.75
N ALA A 9 21.72 15.65 9.03
CA ALA A 9 22.83 16.19 9.82
C ALA A 9 23.97 15.16 9.93
N ALA A 10 23.65 13.90 10.23
CA ALA A 10 24.65 12.84 10.31
C ALA A 10 25.41 12.64 8.99
N ILE A 11 24.72 12.68 7.85
CA ILE A 11 25.34 12.57 6.53
C ILE A 11 26.26 13.78 6.25
N ALA A 12 25.81 15.00 6.59
CA ALA A 12 26.62 16.20 6.44
C ALA A 12 27.90 16.14 7.28
N PHE A 13 27.78 15.77 8.55
CA PHE A 13 28.93 15.62 9.46
C PHE A 13 29.88 14.52 9.02
N ALA A 14 29.37 13.35 8.61
CA ALA A 14 30.19 12.25 8.12
C ALA A 14 30.96 12.63 6.84
N SER A 15 30.31 13.35 5.92
CA SER A 15 30.96 13.82 4.68
C SER A 15 32.06 14.83 4.97
N VAL A 16 31.83 15.79 5.88
CA VAL A 16 32.85 16.78 6.28
C VAL A 16 34.03 16.10 6.96
N ALA A 17 33.76 15.19 7.90
CA ALA A 17 34.81 14.47 8.62
C ALA A 17 35.67 13.59 7.70
N ALA A 18 35.04 12.88 6.75
CA ALA A 18 35.75 12.07 5.76
C ALA A 18 36.63 12.90 4.83
N SER A 19 36.11 14.02 4.31
CA SER A 19 36.89 14.95 3.49
C SER A 19 38.06 15.56 4.26
N LEU A 20 37.87 15.92 5.53
CA LEU A 20 38.92 16.47 6.37
C LEU A 20 40.03 15.45 6.65
N MET A 21 39.66 14.21 7.00
CA MET A 21 40.61 13.12 7.23
C MET A 21 41.43 12.80 5.98
N LEU A 22 40.77 12.70 4.82
CA LEU A 22 41.47 12.46 3.55
C LEU A 22 42.49 13.56 3.26
N THR A 23 42.12 14.82 3.52
CA THR A 23 42.99 15.98 3.30
C THR A 23 44.21 15.95 4.23
N LEU A 24 44.02 15.63 5.51
CA LEU A 24 45.10 15.57 6.51
C LEU A 24 46.10 14.42 6.26
N ILE A 25 45.69 13.37 5.55
CA ILE A 25 46.55 12.22 5.24
C ILE A 25 47.28 12.44 3.90
N VAL A 26 46.55 12.84 2.85
CA VAL A 26 47.08 12.90 1.48
C VAL A 26 48.01 14.09 1.25
N VAL A 27 47.67 15.26 1.79
CA VAL A 27 48.44 16.51 1.54
C VAL A 27 49.86 16.42 2.11
N PRO A 28 50.08 15.97 3.36
CA PRO A 28 51.44 15.78 3.89
C PRO A 28 52.18 14.62 3.22
N ALA A 29 51.47 13.53 2.86
CA ALA A 29 52.08 12.38 2.19
C ALA A 29 52.63 12.72 0.79
N MET A 30 52.05 13.72 0.12
CA MET A 30 52.57 14.26 -1.14
C MET A 30 53.58 15.41 -0.96
N GLY A 31 53.92 15.79 0.28
CA GLY A 31 54.90 16.83 0.57
C GLY A 31 54.40 18.27 0.36
N PHE A 32 53.10 18.48 0.21
CA PHE A 32 52.52 19.83 0.05
C PHE A 32 52.30 20.52 1.41
N PRO A 33 52.53 21.84 1.51
CA PRO A 33 52.22 22.59 2.72
C PRO A 33 50.71 22.75 2.89
N ILE A 34 50.22 22.48 4.11
CA ILE A 34 48.81 22.67 4.48
C ILE A 34 48.51 24.18 4.48
N THR A 35 47.91 24.65 3.38
CA THR A 35 47.61 26.08 3.15
C THR A 35 46.15 26.40 3.51
N ARG A 36 45.85 27.64 3.87
CA ARG A 36 44.48 28.11 4.22
C ARG A 36 43.44 27.80 3.14
N THR A 37 43.83 27.78 1.88
CA THR A 37 42.96 27.47 0.73
C THR A 37 42.46 26.03 0.74
N ILE A 38 43.29 25.08 1.20
CA ILE A 38 42.95 23.65 1.28
C ILE A 38 41.88 23.41 2.34
N TRP A 39 42.00 24.08 3.49
CA TRP A 39 40.98 24.05 4.56
C TRP A 39 39.62 24.58 4.08
N LEU A 40 39.62 25.65 3.29
CA LEU A 40 38.39 26.24 2.74
C LEU A 40 37.71 25.27 1.76
N THR A 41 38.46 24.68 0.82
CA THR A 41 37.89 23.76 -0.18
C THR A 41 37.40 22.45 0.44
N SER A 42 38.11 21.90 1.43
CA SER A 42 37.72 20.66 2.12
C SER A 42 36.50 20.82 3.02
N THR A 43 36.15 22.05 3.39
CA THR A 43 34.94 22.34 4.16
C THR A 43 33.75 22.69 3.26
N LEU A 44 33.98 23.45 2.18
CA LEU A 44 32.92 23.90 1.27
C LEU A 44 32.33 22.75 0.43
N CYS A 45 33.17 21.88 -0.10
CA CYS A 45 32.76 20.80 -1.00
C CYS A 45 31.77 19.82 -0.33
N PRO A 46 32.04 19.29 0.89
CA PRO A 46 31.08 18.44 1.58
C PRO A 46 29.81 19.18 2.04
N LEU A 47 29.86 20.49 2.29
CA LEU A 47 28.66 21.29 2.56
C LEU A 47 27.70 21.33 1.36
N VAL A 48 28.23 21.52 0.15
CA VAL A 48 27.43 21.52 -1.08
C VAL A 48 26.86 20.13 -1.37
N LEU A 49 27.68 19.08 -1.22
CA LEU A 49 27.22 17.69 -1.37
C LEU A 49 26.14 17.33 -0.34
N ALA A 50 26.32 17.76 0.91
CA ALA A 50 25.34 17.55 1.97
C ALA A 50 24.02 18.26 1.66
N TRP A 51 24.07 19.51 1.19
CA TRP A 51 22.89 20.26 0.79
C TRP A 51 22.15 19.57 -0.37
N ALA A 52 22.87 19.14 -1.41
CA ALA A 52 22.30 18.42 -2.54
C ALA A 52 21.68 17.07 -2.15
N ALA A 53 22.32 16.32 -1.24
CA ALA A 53 21.80 15.07 -0.71
C ALA A 53 20.55 15.28 0.19
N CYS A 54 20.53 16.35 0.98
CA CYS A 54 19.37 16.72 1.78
C CYS A 54 18.20 17.12 0.89
N ALA A 55 18.46 17.91 -0.16
CA ALA A 55 17.46 18.24 -1.16
C ALA A 55 16.93 16.96 -1.81
N SER A 56 17.80 16.07 -2.33
CA SER A 56 17.33 14.87 -3.03
C SER A 56 16.47 13.94 -2.15
N THR A 57 16.86 13.72 -0.89
CA THR A 57 16.10 12.87 0.06
C THR A 57 14.75 13.47 0.44
N PHE A 58 14.67 14.80 0.58
CA PHE A 58 13.41 15.49 0.83
C PHE A 58 12.44 15.32 -0.35
N TRP A 59 12.92 15.50 -1.58
CA TRP A 59 12.13 15.32 -2.79
C TRP A 59 11.67 13.87 -2.97
N GLN A 60 12.54 12.89 -2.67
CA GLN A 60 12.18 11.46 -2.68
C GLN A 60 11.09 11.12 -1.67
N SER A 61 11.13 11.74 -0.48
CA SER A 61 10.13 11.49 0.57
C SER A 61 8.72 11.88 0.14
N ASP A 62 8.58 12.98 -0.60
CA ASP A 62 7.28 13.40 -1.11
C ASP A 62 6.79 12.52 -2.26
N ARG A 63 7.69 12.06 -3.14
CA ARG A 63 7.36 11.05 -4.15
C ARG A 63 6.87 9.75 -3.51
N LEU A 64 7.56 9.28 -2.47
CA LEU A 64 7.19 8.05 -1.77
C LEU A 64 5.82 8.16 -1.09
N LYS A 65 5.53 9.29 -0.43
CA LYS A 65 4.19 9.54 0.16
C LYS A 65 3.10 9.55 -0.89
N ASN A 66 3.34 10.17 -2.05
CA ASN A 66 2.36 10.23 -3.12
C ASN A 66 2.11 8.84 -3.72
N ALA A 67 3.17 8.07 -3.98
CA ALA A 67 3.06 6.68 -4.43
C ALA A 67 2.30 5.80 -3.42
N HIS A 68 2.57 5.95 -2.12
CA HIS A 68 1.82 5.24 -1.08
C HIS A 68 0.34 5.62 -1.05
N ARG A 69 0.01 6.91 -1.20
CA ARG A 69 -1.39 7.36 -1.26
C ARG A 69 -2.11 6.80 -2.47
N GLU A 70 -1.43 6.76 -3.62
CA GLU A 70 -1.98 6.20 -4.85
C GLU A 70 -2.23 4.70 -4.71
N LEU A 71 -1.25 3.96 -4.19
CA LEU A 71 -1.38 2.54 -3.89
C LEU A 71 -2.54 2.26 -2.92
N ALA A 72 -2.65 3.05 -1.84
CA ALA A 72 -3.74 2.92 -0.87
C ALA A 72 -5.12 3.17 -1.51
N ARG A 73 -5.23 4.15 -2.42
CA ARG A 73 -6.47 4.41 -3.17
C ARG A 73 -6.81 3.26 -4.11
N ALA A 74 -5.83 2.75 -4.86
CA ALA A 74 -6.02 1.61 -5.75
C ALA A 74 -6.48 0.37 -4.98
N HIS A 75 -5.87 0.07 -3.82
CA HIS A 75 -6.32 -1.01 -2.95
C HIS A 75 -7.75 -0.82 -2.45
N ALA A 76 -8.12 0.40 -2.04
CA ALA A 76 -9.49 0.69 -1.59
C ALA A 76 -10.52 0.49 -2.73
N GLN A 77 -10.18 0.92 -3.95
CA GLN A 77 -11.03 0.71 -5.13
C GLN A 77 -11.16 -0.77 -5.48
N LEU A 78 -10.07 -1.53 -5.46
CA LEU A 78 -10.08 -2.96 -5.70
C LEU A 78 -10.91 -3.70 -4.64
N ALA A 79 -10.75 -3.35 -3.37
CA ALA A 79 -11.54 -3.93 -2.28
C ALA A 79 -13.03 -3.62 -2.42
N ALA A 80 -13.40 -2.41 -2.86
CA ALA A 80 -14.78 -2.05 -3.13
C ALA A 80 -15.36 -2.81 -4.33
N ALA A 81 -14.60 -2.94 -5.42
CA ALA A 81 -14.99 -3.71 -6.60
C ALA A 81 -15.17 -5.19 -6.27
N HIS A 82 -14.21 -5.78 -5.55
CA HIS A 82 -14.29 -7.16 -5.07
C HIS A 82 -15.52 -7.39 -4.20
N ARG A 83 -15.84 -6.47 -3.29
CA ARG A 83 -17.04 -6.56 -2.45
C ARG A 83 -18.32 -6.55 -3.29
N ARG A 84 -18.42 -5.66 -4.27
CA ARG A 84 -19.58 -5.59 -5.18
C ARG A 84 -19.73 -6.87 -6.01
N LEU A 85 -18.62 -7.42 -6.49
CA LEU A 85 -18.63 -8.69 -7.23
C LEU A 85 -19.06 -9.84 -6.33
N ALA A 86 -18.54 -9.92 -5.10
CA ALA A 86 -18.94 -10.93 -4.12
C ALA A 86 -20.44 -10.81 -3.75
N GLU A 87 -20.94 -9.59 -3.56
CA GLU A 87 -22.37 -9.35 -3.30
C GLU A 87 -23.25 -9.84 -4.45
N LYS A 88 -22.89 -9.54 -5.70
CA LYS A 88 -23.60 -10.04 -6.88
C LYS A 88 -23.51 -11.56 -6.98
N ALA A 89 -22.31 -12.11 -6.85
CA ALA A 89 -22.08 -13.54 -6.93
C ALA A 89 -22.75 -14.32 -5.80
N SER A 90 -23.07 -13.66 -4.68
CA SER A 90 -23.77 -14.29 -3.55
C SER A 90 -25.28 -14.45 -3.75
N ARG A 91 -25.85 -13.89 -4.83
CA ARG A 91 -27.28 -13.90 -5.09
C ARG A 91 -27.64 -14.79 -6.29
N ASP A 92 -28.83 -15.35 -6.24
CA ASP A 92 -29.45 -16.05 -7.36
C ASP A 92 -30.09 -15.03 -8.32
N ASP A 93 -29.78 -15.11 -9.62
CA ASP A 93 -30.19 -14.10 -10.60
C ASP A 93 -31.71 -14.09 -10.85
N MET A 94 -32.40 -15.22 -10.65
CA MET A 94 -33.84 -15.32 -10.89
C MET A 94 -34.67 -14.75 -9.73
N THR A 95 -34.18 -14.87 -8.51
CA THR A 95 -34.94 -14.51 -7.29
C THR A 95 -34.37 -13.32 -6.53
N GLY A 96 -33.10 -12.95 -6.77
CA GLY A 96 -32.36 -11.95 -5.99
C GLY A 96 -32.05 -12.38 -4.55
N MET A 97 -32.47 -13.59 -4.13
CA MET A 97 -32.17 -14.16 -2.81
C MET A 97 -30.72 -14.64 -2.75
N LEU A 98 -30.22 -14.96 -1.55
CA LEU A 98 -28.91 -15.62 -1.45
C LEU A 98 -28.93 -16.93 -2.22
N ASN A 99 -27.86 -17.18 -2.97
CA ASN A 99 -27.67 -18.49 -3.56
C ASN A 99 -27.39 -19.54 -2.46
N ARG A 100 -27.49 -20.81 -2.84
CA ARG A 100 -27.35 -21.94 -1.91
C ARG A 100 -26.03 -21.89 -1.13
N GLU A 101 -24.91 -21.65 -1.81
CA GLU A 101 -23.58 -21.59 -1.19
C GLU A 101 -23.48 -20.47 -0.13
N SER A 102 -23.91 -19.27 -0.51
CA SER A 102 -23.85 -18.08 0.36
C SER A 102 -24.81 -18.17 1.54
N PHE A 103 -25.96 -18.81 1.34
CA PHE A 103 -26.90 -19.10 2.42
C PHE A 103 -26.29 -20.00 3.49
N PHE A 104 -25.66 -21.12 3.10
CA PHE A 104 -25.01 -22.01 4.06
C PHE A 104 -23.83 -21.35 4.76
N ALA A 105 -23.02 -20.57 4.04
CA ALA A 105 -21.93 -19.81 4.66
C ALA A 105 -22.43 -18.81 5.72
N ALA A 106 -23.55 -18.12 5.44
CA ALA A 106 -24.18 -17.23 6.41
C ALA A 106 -24.75 -17.99 7.62
N LEU A 107 -25.36 -19.16 7.39
CA LEU A 107 -25.89 -20.03 8.44
C LEU A 107 -24.76 -20.52 9.38
N ASP A 108 -23.64 -20.98 8.83
CA ASP A 108 -22.48 -21.41 9.62
C ASP A 108 -21.87 -20.25 10.42
N GLY A 109 -21.80 -19.05 9.83
CA GLY A 109 -21.37 -17.85 10.53
C GLY A 109 -22.28 -17.48 11.70
N SER A 110 -23.59 -17.71 11.57
CA SER A 110 -24.58 -17.44 12.63
C SER A 110 -24.49 -18.45 13.78
N ARG A 111 -24.32 -19.74 13.48
CA ARG A 111 -24.12 -20.81 14.47
C ARG A 111 -22.91 -20.56 15.36
N ARG A 112 -21.82 -20.04 14.80
CA ARG A 112 -20.62 -19.68 15.58
C ARG A 112 -20.86 -18.56 16.59
N LYS A 113 -21.88 -17.73 16.40
CA LYS A 113 -22.23 -16.62 17.30
C LYS A 113 -23.31 -17.00 18.33
N SER A 114 -24.23 -17.88 17.97
CA SER A 114 -25.31 -18.37 18.82
C SER A 114 -25.81 -19.72 18.31
N ASP A 115 -25.96 -20.68 19.20
CA ASP A 115 -26.42 -22.03 18.86
C ASP A 115 -27.95 -22.18 18.91
N ARG A 116 -28.67 -21.06 19.07
CA ARG A 116 -30.15 -21.00 19.10
C ARG A 116 -30.68 -20.25 17.90
N GLY A 117 -31.56 -20.89 17.12
CA GLY A 117 -32.25 -20.33 15.97
C GLY A 117 -33.26 -21.31 15.37
N ALA A 118 -34.10 -20.83 14.46
CA ALA A 118 -35.05 -21.63 13.69
C ALA A 118 -34.78 -21.47 12.19
N LEU A 119 -34.93 -22.54 11.42
CA LEU A 119 -34.79 -22.56 9.96
C LEU A 119 -36.13 -22.93 9.34
N LEU A 120 -36.66 -22.07 8.48
CA LEU A 120 -37.85 -22.34 7.66
C LEU A 120 -37.39 -22.71 6.24
N ILE A 121 -37.82 -23.87 5.76
CA ILE A 121 -37.61 -24.32 4.38
C ILE A 121 -38.96 -24.24 3.67
N ILE A 122 -39.00 -23.55 2.54
CA ILE A 122 -40.19 -23.37 1.72
C ILE A 122 -39.90 -24.05 0.38
N ASP A 123 -40.80 -24.92 -0.06
CA ASP A 123 -40.78 -25.53 -1.38
C ASP A 123 -42.06 -25.14 -2.13
N ALA A 124 -41.96 -25.02 -3.45
CA ALA A 124 -43.10 -24.69 -4.29
C ALA A 124 -43.74 -25.98 -4.83
N ASP A 125 -44.88 -26.36 -4.26
CA ASP A 125 -45.60 -27.56 -4.68
C ASP A 125 -46.05 -27.47 -6.15
N HIS A 126 -45.95 -28.58 -6.88
CA HIS A 126 -46.36 -28.71 -8.29
C HIS A 126 -45.67 -27.76 -9.29
N PHE A 127 -44.54 -27.13 -8.94
CA PHE A 127 -43.82 -26.19 -9.81
C PHE A 127 -43.41 -26.79 -11.16
N LYS A 128 -43.12 -28.10 -11.19
CA LYS A 128 -42.80 -28.84 -12.42
C LYS A 128 -43.93 -28.81 -13.44
N THR A 129 -45.18 -29.01 -13.02
CA THR A 129 -46.36 -28.97 -13.90
C THR A 129 -46.57 -27.58 -14.51
N ILE A 130 -46.29 -26.53 -13.74
CA ILE A 130 -46.36 -25.14 -14.23
C ILE A 130 -45.25 -24.90 -15.25
N ASN A 131 -44.01 -25.29 -14.95
CA ASN A 131 -42.89 -25.11 -15.88
C ASN A 131 -43.05 -25.93 -17.17
N ASP A 132 -43.59 -27.15 -17.08
CA ASP A 132 -43.83 -28.02 -18.24
C ASP A 132 -44.98 -27.47 -19.14
N ASN A 133 -45.96 -26.74 -18.58
CA ASN A 133 -47.07 -26.15 -19.32
C ASN A 133 -46.80 -24.73 -19.85
N PHE A 134 -45.95 -23.94 -19.18
CA PHE A 134 -45.73 -22.52 -19.49
C PHE A 134 -44.28 -22.16 -19.87
N GLY A 135 -43.31 -23.06 -19.72
CA GLY A 135 -41.87 -22.78 -19.87
C GLY A 135 -41.39 -22.49 -21.29
N HIS A 136 -42.22 -22.67 -22.32
CA HIS A 136 -41.88 -22.36 -23.71
C HIS A 136 -42.10 -20.89 -24.10
N LEU A 137 -42.81 -20.10 -23.29
CA LEU A 137 -43.23 -18.73 -23.64
C LEU A 137 -42.25 -17.62 -23.24
N THR A 138 -41.22 -17.92 -22.44
CA THR A 138 -40.34 -16.91 -21.80
C THR A 138 -38.95 -16.77 -22.43
N ARG A 139 -38.70 -17.35 -23.61
CA ARG A 139 -37.47 -17.14 -24.39
C ARG A 139 -37.67 -16.01 -25.41
N SER A 140 -37.45 -14.76 -25.02
CA SER A 140 -37.27 -13.60 -25.93
C SER A 140 -36.05 -12.80 -25.52
#